data_AF-A0AA43JNM6-F1
#
_entry.id   AF-A0AA43JNM6-F1
#
_cell.length_a   1.000
_cell.length_b   1.000
_cell.length_c   1.000
_cell.angle_alpha   90.00
_cell.angle_beta   90.00
_cell.angle_gamma   90.00
#
_symmetry.space_group_name_H-M   'P 1'
#
loop_
_entity.id
_entity.type
_entity.pdbx_description
1 polymer ?
#
loop_
_entity_poly.entity_id
_entity_poly.type
_entity_poly.pdbx_seq_one_letter_code
_entity_poly.pdbx_strand_id
1 'polypeptide(L)' 'AGALVSGFLLAIYMANAGGAWDNAKKFIEAGAFGGKGSDAHKAAVIGDTVGDPFKDTSGPAMNIVIKVMTIVSLIFASAF' A
#
# COMPACT_ATOMS: atom_id res chain seq x y z
N ALA A 1 4.80 21.58 -1.87
CA ALA A 1 4.39 21.12 -3.22
C ALA A 1 4.88 19.70 -3.50
N GLY A 2 6.20 19.44 -3.57
CA GLY A 2 6.75 18.12 -3.94
C GLY A 2 6.19 16.91 -3.16
N ALA A 3 6.17 17.00 -1.82
CA ALA A 3 5.70 15.91 -0.96
C ALA A 3 4.22 15.50 -1.18
N LEU A 4 3.35 16.44 -1.60
CA LEU A 4 1.96 16.15 -1.90
C LEU A 4 1.85 15.31 -3.18
N VAL A 5 2.53 15.75 -4.24
CA VAL A 5 2.42 15.14 -5.58
C VAL A 5 3.09 13.77 -5.60
N SER A 6 4.26 13.64 -4.98
CA SER A 6 4.96 12.35 -4.90
C SER A 6 4.31 11.39 -3.89
N GLY A 7 3.87 11.90 -2.73
CA GLY A 7 3.26 11.08 -1.68
C GLY A 7 1.90 10.52 -2.08
N PHE A 8 1.08 11.31 -2.79
CA PHE A 8 -0.24 10.85 -3.24
C PHE A 8 -0.15 9.72 -4.27
N LEU A 9 0.74 9.85 -5.26
CA LEU A 9 0.96 8.80 -6.26
C LEU A 9 1.50 7.51 -5.62
N LEU A 10 2.40 7.63 -4.65
CA LEU A 10 2.96 6.49 -3.93
C LEU A 10 1.90 5.78 -3.06
N ALA A 11 1.01 6.55 -2.40
CA ALA A 11 -0.08 6.00 -1.60
C ALA A 11 -1.04 5.15 -2.46
N ILE A 12 -1.41 5.63 -3.64
CA ILE A 12 -2.28 4.89 -4.58
C ILE A 12 -1.59 3.62 -5.07
N TYR A 13 -0.30 3.72 -5.46
CA TYR A 13 0.46 2.58 -5.92
C TYR A 13 0.53 1.47 -4.85
N MET A 14 0.88 1.83 -3.62
CA MET A 14 1.00 0.87 -2.51
C MET A 14 -0.34 0.20 -2.17
N ALA A 15 -1.44 0.95 -2.16
CA ALA A 15 -2.77 0.39 -1.91
C ALA A 15 -3.21 -0.59 -3.01
N ASN A 16 -3.02 -0.21 -4.28
CA ASN A 16 -3.42 -1.04 -5.42
C ASN A 16 -2.54 -2.28 -5.59
N ALA A 17 -1.21 -2.14 -5.42
CA ALA A 17 -0.29 -3.26 -5.52
C ALA A 17 -0.53 -4.30 -4.42
N GLY A 18 -0.67 -3.86 -3.16
CA GLY A 18 -0.97 -4.77 -2.05
C GLY A 18 -2.34 -5.45 -2.20
N GLY A 19 -3.37 -4.73 -2.65
CA GLY A 19 -4.68 -5.31 -2.92
C GLY A 19 -4.69 -6.30 -4.08
N ALA A 20 -3.90 -6.04 -5.13
CA ALA A 20 -3.76 -6.96 -6.26
C ALA A 20 -3.09 -8.29 -5.84
N TRP A 21 -2.05 -8.24 -5.00
CA TRP A 21 -1.39 -9.45 -4.50
C TRP A 21 -2.28 -10.27 -3.56
N ASP A 22 -3.06 -9.64 -2.67
CA ASP A 22 -4.03 -10.36 -1.82
C ASP A 22 -5.12 -11.04 -2.67
N ASN A 23 -5.65 -10.32 -3.66
CA ASN A 23 -6.67 -10.87 -4.56
C ASN A 23 -6.13 -12.00 -5.45
N ALA A 24 -4.88 -11.89 -5.91
CA ALA A 24 -4.23 -12.96 -6.66
C ALA A 24 -4.05 -14.22 -5.80
N LYS A 25 -3.65 -14.06 -4.52
CA LYS A 25 -3.59 -15.16 -3.55
C LYS A 25 -4.96 -15.80 -3.39
N LYS A 26 -6.00 -15.03 -3.10
CA LYS A 26 -7.39 -15.53 -2.94
C LYS A 26 -7.90 -16.25 -4.19
N PHE A 27 -7.56 -15.77 -5.38
CA PHE A 27 -7.94 -16.41 -6.64
C PHE A 27 -7.30 -17.80 -6.80
N ILE A 28 -6.02 -17.94 -6.45
CA ILE A 28 -5.33 -19.23 -6.44
C ILE A 28 -5.88 -20.13 -5.34
N GLU A 29 -6.20 -19.58 -4.17
CA GLU A 29 -6.85 -20.32 -3.08
C GLU A 29 -8.24 -20.85 -3.44
N ALA A 30 -8.94 -20.21 -4.38
CA ALA A 30 -10.24 -20.66 -4.91
C ALA A 30 -10.14 -21.81 -5.92
N GLY A 31 -8.93 -22.28 -6.25
CA GLY A 31 -8.69 -23.44 -7.11
C GLY A 31 -8.05 -23.15 -8.46
N ALA A 32 -7.81 -21.88 -8.79
CA ALA A 32 -7.03 -21.52 -9.97
C ALA A 32 -5.55 -21.89 -9.78
N PHE A 33 -4.84 -22.20 -10.87
CA PHE A 33 -3.39 -22.47 -10.87
C PHE A 33 -2.92 -23.52 -9.85
N GLY A 34 -3.70 -24.60 -9.69
CA GLY A 34 -3.34 -25.74 -8.84
C GLY A 34 -3.80 -25.65 -7.39
N GLY A 35 -4.48 -24.56 -6.99
CA GLY A 35 -5.11 -24.47 -5.68
C GLY A 35 -4.14 -24.29 -4.51
N LYS A 36 -4.66 -24.42 -3.28
CA LYS A 36 -3.86 -24.30 -2.05
C LYS A 36 -2.74 -25.34 -2.01
N GLY A 37 -1.53 -24.88 -1.67
CA GLY A 37 -0.34 -25.72 -1.55
C GLY A 37 0.45 -25.93 -2.85
N SER A 38 -0.05 -25.44 -4.00
CA SER A 38 0.70 -25.41 -5.25
C SER A 38 1.88 -24.43 -5.18
N ASP A 39 2.84 -24.56 -6.08
CA ASP A 39 3.96 -23.61 -6.15
C ASP A 39 3.48 -22.19 -6.54
N ALA A 40 2.37 -22.10 -7.30
CA ALA A 40 1.71 -20.82 -7.58
C ALA A 40 1.10 -20.20 -6.31
N HIS A 41 0.52 -21.01 -5.41
CA HIS A 41 0.01 -20.52 -4.12
C HIS A 41 1.14 -19.99 -3.23
N LYS A 42 2.27 -20.71 -3.14
CA LYS A 42 3.44 -20.24 -2.38
C LYS A 42 3.99 -18.92 -2.93
N ALA A 43 4.09 -18.78 -4.25
CA ALA A 43 4.53 -17.53 -4.87
C ALA A 43 3.56 -16.37 -4.57
N ALA A 44 2.25 -16.62 -4.63
CA ALA A 44 1.24 -15.62 -4.31
C ALA A 44 1.22 -15.22 -2.83
N VAL A 45 1.49 -16.16 -1.92
CA VAL A 45 1.65 -15.87 -0.47
C VAL A 45 2.85 -14.95 -0.23
N ILE A 46 3.97 -15.17 -0.92
CA ILE A 46 5.13 -14.27 -0.83
C ILE A 46 4.77 -12.87 -1.34
N GLY A 47 4.06 -12.78 -2.47
CA GLY A 47 3.59 -11.49 -3.01
C GLY A 47 2.69 -10.73 -2.05
N ASP A 48 1.74 -11.41 -1.41
CA ASP A 48 0.85 -10.80 -0.40
C ASP A 48 1.62 -10.37 0.85
N THR A 49 2.59 -11.17 1.31
CA THR A 49 3.45 -10.80 2.46
C THR A 49 4.26 -9.52 2.19
N VAL A 50 4.69 -9.30 0.94
CA VAL A 50 5.34 -8.05 0.52
C VAL A 50 4.33 -6.90 0.39
N GLY A 51 3.08 -7.21 0.03
CA GLY A 51 1.98 -6.26 -0.13
C GLY A 51 1.33 -5.80 1.18
N ASP A 52 1.38 -6.59 2.26
CA ASP A 52 0.76 -6.27 3.55
C ASP A 52 1.30 -4.97 4.17
N PRO A 53 2.65 -4.74 4.25
CA PRO A 53 3.17 -3.46 4.69
C PRO A 53 2.76 -2.28 3.80
N PHE A 54 2.47 -2.52 2.52
CA PHE A 54 2.09 -1.48 1.57
C PHE A 54 0.61 -1.07 1.73
N LYS A 55 -0.31 -2.02 1.80
CA LYS A 55 -1.74 -1.74 1.91
C LYS A 55 -2.19 -1.39 3.34
N ASP A 56 -1.59 -1.99 4.37
CA ASP A 56 -2.08 -1.88 5.75
C ASP A 56 -1.27 -0.91 6.63
N THR A 57 -0.04 -0.58 6.24
CA THR A 57 0.85 0.30 7.04
C THR A 57 1.23 1.57 6.29
N SER A 58 1.96 1.42 5.19
CA SER A 58 2.61 2.53 4.48
C SER A 58 1.63 3.39 3.70
N GLY A 59 0.68 2.76 3.00
CA GLY A 59 -0.37 3.43 2.22
C GLY A 59 -1.27 4.33 3.09
N PRO A 60 -1.89 3.80 4.17
CA PRO A 60 -2.71 4.61 5.08
C PRO A 60 -1.92 5.71 5.78
N ALA A 61 -0.66 5.45 6.18
CA ALA A 61 0.18 6.45 6.86
C ALA A 61 0.52 7.66 5.98
N MET A 62 0.62 7.50 4.66
CA MET A 62 0.97 8.58 3.74
C MET A 62 -0.07 9.72 3.74
N ASN A 63 -1.36 9.38 3.87
CA ASN A 63 -2.44 10.37 3.95
C ASN A 63 -2.33 11.21 5.24
N ILE A 64 -1.93 10.57 6.36
CA ILE A 64 -1.72 11.25 7.64
C ILE A 64 -0.51 12.18 7.55
N VAL A 65 0.60 11.71 6.98
CA VAL A 65 1.83 12.50 6.79
C VAL A 65 1.55 13.79 6.03
N ILE A 66 0.78 13.73 4.94
CA ILE A 66 0.40 14.91 4.15
C ILE A 66 -0.44 15.90 4.97
N LYS A 67 -1.42 15.42 5.74
CA LYS A 67 -2.26 16.28 6.60
C LYS A 67 -1.44 16.94 7.71
N VAL A 68 -0.61 16.19 8.41
CA VAL A 68 0.19 16.71 9.52
C VAL A 68 1.21 17.73 9.03
N MET A 69 1.91 17.47 7.92
CA MET A 69 2.82 18.45 7.32
C MET A 69 2.11 19.76 6.95
N THR A 70 0.89 19.68 6.42
CA THR A 70 0.11 20.87 6.04
C THR A 70 -0.29 21.68 7.27
N ILE A 71 -0.75 21.02 8.34
CA ILE A 71 -1.16 21.69 9.60
C ILE A 71 0.07 22.32 10.28
N VAL A 72 1.19 21.60 10.39
CA VAL A 72 2.43 22.16 10.97
C VAL A 72 2.89 23.37 10.16
N SER A 73 2.87 23.29 8.82
CA SER A 73 3.24 24.42 7.96
C SER A 73 2.34 25.64 8.19
N LEU A 74 1.04 25.44 8.39
CA LEU A 74 0.09 26.53 8.67
C LEU A 74 0.31 27.15 10.05
N ILE A 75 0.58 26.35 11.08
CA ILE A 75 0.79 26.84 12.46
C ILE A 75 2.04 27.72 12.55
N PHE A 76 3.12 27.32 11.88
CA PHE A 76 4.38 28.05 11.91
C PHE A 76 4.53 29.08 10.78
N ALA A 77 3.51 29.25 9.92
CA ALA A 77 3.58 30.18 8.79
C ALA A 77 3.82 31.64 9.20
N SER A 78 3.41 32.04 10.40
CA SER A 78 3.64 33.39 10.95
C SER A 78 4.98 33.54 11.68
N ALA A 79 5.68 32.43 11.94
CA ALA A 79 6.99 32.43 12.59
C ALA A 79 8.16 32.48 11.59
N PHE A 80 7.86 32.39 10.29
CA PHE A 80 8.81 32.42 9.18
C PHE A 80 8.46 33.54 8.18
#